data_AF-A7SNB5-F1
#
_entry.id   AF-A7SNB5-F1
#
_cell.length_a   1.000
_cell.length_b   1.000
_cell.length_c   1.000
_cell.angle_alpha   90.00
_cell.angle_beta   90.00
_cell.angle_gamma   90.00
#
_symmetry.space_group_name_H-M   'P 1'
#
loop_
_entity.id
_entity.type
_entity.pdbx_description
1 polymer ?
#
loop_
_entity_poly.entity_id
_entity_poly.type
_entity_poly.pdbx_seq_one_letter_code
_entity_poly.pdbx_strand_id
1 'polypeptide(L)'
;MGLENKCDISPSNCVYTSCYCEENVWKLCERIKEEQVLDLEEHYVVFISNSNRQIPLWMQKKASSPLDAVVWDYHVILIRKTKDKSFVYDLDSILPFPCPSELYLEQAIQSDRKLKKQFHRKFRIIPAPVFLQTFASDRPHMRKQNGEWRQPPPAYPPIRTGG
;
A
#
# COMPACT_ATOMS: atom_id res chain seq x y z
N MET A 1 -5.85 -30.97 -19.31
CA MET A 1 -7.15 -30.31 -19.01
C MET A 1 -6.85 -29.22 -18.01
N GLY A 2 -7.05 -27.96 -18.43
CA GLY A 2 -6.45 -26.76 -17.86
C GLY A 2 -6.91 -26.45 -16.43
N LEU A 3 -5.94 -26.21 -15.56
CA LEU A 3 -6.10 -25.82 -14.16
C LEU A 3 -5.46 -24.43 -13.93
N GLU A 4 -5.68 -23.46 -14.82
CA GLU A 4 -5.11 -22.12 -14.65
C GLU A 4 -6.10 -21.03 -15.07
N ASN A 5 -6.99 -20.71 -14.12
CA ASN A 5 -7.55 -19.37 -13.94
C ASN A 5 -7.78 -19.18 -12.44
N LYS A 6 -6.69 -19.29 -11.65
CA LYS A 6 -6.67 -18.71 -10.31
C LYS A 6 -6.65 -17.20 -10.51
N CYS A 7 -7.61 -16.50 -9.92
CA CYS A 7 -7.81 -15.06 -10.04
C CYS A 7 -6.48 -14.29 -10.01
N ASP A 8 -6.10 -13.70 -11.15
CA ASP A 8 -4.90 -12.89 -11.25
C ASP A 8 -5.22 -11.48 -10.72
N ILE A 9 -4.70 -11.16 -9.54
CA ILE A 9 -4.84 -9.83 -8.96
C ILE A 9 -3.85 -8.93 -9.70
N SER A 10 -4.38 -8.04 -10.56
CA SER A 10 -3.58 -7.11 -11.36
C SER A 10 -3.90 -5.66 -10.99
N PRO A 11 -3.03 -4.70 -11.29
CA PRO A 11 -3.31 -3.30 -10.96
C PRO A 11 -4.60 -2.76 -11.60
N SER A 12 -4.97 -3.25 -12.79
CA SER A 12 -6.14 -2.77 -13.54
C SER A 12 -7.48 -3.25 -12.98
N ASN A 13 -7.49 -4.34 -12.20
CA ASN A 13 -8.70 -4.86 -11.55
C ASN A 13 -8.77 -4.52 -10.05
N CYS A 14 -7.85 -3.71 -9.54
CA CYS A 14 -7.88 -3.21 -8.17
C CYS A 14 -8.65 -1.89 -8.07
N VAL A 15 -9.41 -1.73 -6.98
CA VAL A 15 -9.94 -0.41 -6.59
C VAL A 15 -8.77 0.49 -6.25
N TYR A 16 -8.69 1.65 -6.91
CA TYR A 16 -7.58 2.57 -6.73
C TYR A 16 -8.07 4.03 -6.72
N THR A 17 -7.56 4.81 -5.78
CA THR A 17 -7.65 6.26 -5.76
C THR A 17 -6.29 6.82 -5.33
N SER A 18 -5.72 7.71 -6.14
CA SER A 18 -4.38 8.26 -5.85
C SER A 18 -4.40 9.04 -4.53
N CYS A 19 -3.37 8.85 -3.69
CA CYS A 19 -3.23 9.44 -2.35
C CYS A 19 -4.17 8.89 -1.26
N TYR A 20 -4.87 7.79 -1.53
CA TYR A 20 -5.67 7.05 -0.54
C TYR A 20 -5.13 5.61 -0.42
N CYS A 21 -3.81 5.48 -0.33
CA CYS A 21 -3.12 4.19 -0.34
C CYS A 21 -3.61 3.25 0.78
N GLU A 22 -3.98 3.79 1.94
CA GLU A 22 -4.59 3.07 3.04
C GLU A 22 -5.95 2.45 2.67
N GLU A 23 -6.80 3.15 1.92
CA GLU A 23 -8.09 2.62 1.47
C GLU A 23 -7.92 1.67 0.28
N ASN A 24 -6.95 1.92 -0.60
CA ASN A 24 -6.62 1.02 -1.71
C ASN A 24 -6.15 -0.35 -1.19
N VAL A 25 -5.27 -0.36 -0.18
CA VAL A 25 -4.81 -1.60 0.48
C VAL A 25 -5.93 -2.25 1.28
N TRP A 26 -6.80 -1.47 1.93
CA TRP A 26 -7.99 -2.02 2.59
C TRP A 26 -8.89 -2.76 1.60
N LYS A 27 -9.18 -2.15 0.43
CA LYS A 27 -9.99 -2.76 -0.63
C LYS A 27 -9.33 -3.99 -1.23
N LEU A 28 -8.01 -4.00 -1.35
CA LEU A 28 -7.28 -5.20 -1.75
C LEU A 28 -7.43 -6.34 -0.73
N CYS A 29 -7.36 -6.04 0.57
CA CYS A 29 -7.60 -7.02 1.63
C CYS A 29 -9.05 -7.54 1.61
N GLU A 30 -10.04 -6.65 1.43
CA GLU A 30 -11.46 -7.00 1.32
C GLU A 30 -11.68 -7.99 0.18
N ARG A 31 -11.12 -7.69 -1.01
CA ARG A 31 -11.20 -8.56 -2.17
C ARG A 31 -10.56 -9.93 -1.93
N ILE A 32 -9.35 -9.97 -1.35
CA ILE A 32 -8.67 -11.24 -1.02
C ILE A 32 -9.56 -12.09 -0.09
N LYS A 33 -10.18 -11.47 0.91
CA LYS A 33 -11.10 -12.13 1.83
C LYS A 33 -12.35 -12.68 1.14
N GLU A 34 -12.94 -11.91 0.23
CA GLU A 34 -14.18 -12.26 -0.48
C GLU A 34 -13.96 -13.34 -1.54
N GLU A 35 -12.89 -13.24 -2.31
CA GLU A 35 -12.58 -14.20 -3.38
C GLU A 35 -12.06 -15.54 -2.84
N GLN A 36 -11.46 -15.55 -1.65
CA GLN A 36 -10.92 -16.76 -0.97
C GLN A 36 -9.92 -17.57 -1.82
N VAL A 37 -9.32 -16.95 -2.85
CA VAL A 37 -8.30 -17.57 -3.71
C VAL A 37 -6.93 -17.60 -3.00
N LEU A 38 -6.68 -16.61 -2.14
CA LEU A 38 -5.49 -16.48 -1.32
C LEU A 38 -5.88 -16.45 0.16
N ASP A 39 -5.02 -16.98 1.03
CA ASP A 39 -5.24 -16.95 2.47
C ASP A 39 -4.92 -15.55 3.03
N LEU A 40 -5.93 -14.88 3.59
CA LEU A 40 -5.78 -13.55 4.18
C LEU A 40 -4.80 -13.54 5.36
N GLU A 41 -4.64 -14.65 6.07
CA GLU A 41 -3.70 -14.78 7.21
C GLU A 41 -2.22 -14.68 6.77
N GLU A 42 -1.94 -14.91 5.49
CA GLU A 42 -0.61 -14.69 4.91
C GLU A 42 -0.30 -13.21 4.65
N HIS A 43 -1.25 -12.29 4.87
CA HIS A 43 -1.14 -10.90 4.44
C HIS A 43 -1.00 -9.91 5.61
N TYR A 44 -0.19 -8.87 5.36
CA TYR A 44 0.14 -7.83 6.33
C TYR A 44 0.10 -6.46 5.66
N VAL A 45 -0.67 -5.55 6.23
CA VAL A 45 -0.70 -4.15 5.84
C VAL A 45 0.47 -3.43 6.51
N VAL A 46 1.24 -2.70 5.71
CA VAL A 46 2.43 -2.00 6.19
C VAL A 46 2.31 -0.52 5.91
N PHE A 47 2.22 0.26 7.00
CA PHE A 47 2.35 1.70 6.94
C PHE A 47 3.84 2.08 7.01
N ILE A 48 4.28 2.88 6.06
CA ILE A 48 5.64 3.40 5.94
C ILE A 48 5.60 4.90 6.20
N SER A 49 6.25 5.36 7.26
CA SER A 49 6.32 6.79 7.59
C SER A 49 7.51 7.06 8.52
N ASN A 50 7.61 8.26 9.06
CA ASN A 50 8.53 8.61 10.15
C ASN A 50 7.98 9.80 10.94
N SER A 51 8.73 10.23 11.96
CA SER A 51 8.35 11.38 12.81
C SER A 51 8.20 12.68 12.03
N ASN A 52 8.93 12.81 10.92
CA ASN A 52 8.97 14.01 10.10
C ASN A 52 7.92 14.00 8.99
N ARG A 53 7.21 12.88 8.79
CA ARG A 53 6.31 12.65 7.65
C ARG A 53 7.00 12.98 6.33
N GLN A 54 8.20 12.45 6.16
CA GLN A 54 9.02 12.61 4.96
C GLN A 54 9.78 11.32 4.72
N ILE A 55 9.21 10.43 3.92
CA ILE A 55 9.83 9.16 3.54
C ILE A 55 10.01 9.09 2.02
N PRO A 56 11.25 8.95 1.51
CA PRO A 56 11.49 8.75 0.09
C PRO A 56 11.17 7.30 -0.30
N LEU A 57 10.43 7.13 -1.39
CA LEU A 57 10.24 5.85 -2.08
C LEU A 57 10.55 6.02 -3.57
N TRP A 58 11.35 5.10 -4.11
CA TRP A 58 11.69 5.04 -5.53
C TRP A 58 10.74 4.13 -6.29
N MET A 59 10.85 4.15 -7.63
CA MET A 59 10.00 3.33 -8.50
C MET A 59 8.50 3.59 -8.28
N GLN A 60 8.12 4.87 -8.17
CA GLN A 60 6.75 5.30 -7.93
C GLN A 60 6.17 5.97 -9.17
N LYS A 61 4.89 5.71 -9.48
CA LYS A 61 4.17 6.24 -10.66
C LYS A 61 4.16 7.77 -10.75
N LYS A 62 4.26 8.45 -9.60
CA LYS A 62 4.30 9.92 -9.51
C LYS A 62 5.68 10.53 -9.74
N ALA A 63 6.73 9.73 -9.79
CA ALA A 63 8.07 10.22 -10.08
C ALA A 63 8.19 10.58 -11.57
N SER A 64 8.93 11.64 -11.87
CA SER A 64 9.25 12.01 -13.25
C SER A 64 10.19 10.99 -13.92
N SER A 65 10.98 10.29 -13.12
CA SER A 65 11.92 9.26 -13.52
C SER A 65 11.97 8.14 -12.47
N PRO A 66 12.22 6.87 -12.85
CA PRO A 66 12.43 5.77 -11.90
C PRO A 66 13.55 6.01 -10.86
N LEU A 67 14.52 6.88 -11.20
CA LEU A 67 15.63 7.26 -10.32
C LEU A 67 15.25 8.32 -9.27
N ASP A 68 14.14 9.01 -9.48
CA ASP A 68 13.64 10.03 -8.57
C ASP A 68 12.78 9.38 -7.48
N ALA A 69 13.01 9.79 -6.23
CA ALA A 69 12.16 9.41 -5.13
C ALA A 69 10.93 10.32 -5.04
N VAL A 70 9.77 9.74 -4.77
CA VAL A 70 8.62 10.48 -4.25
C VAL A 70 8.75 10.56 -2.74
N VAL A 71 8.68 11.77 -2.19
CA VAL A 71 8.69 11.99 -0.73
C VAL A 71 7.26 12.01 -0.23
N TRP A 72 6.87 10.95 0.46
CA TRP A 72 5.55 10.79 1.05
C TRP A 72 5.52 11.25 2.51
N ASP A 73 4.35 11.66 2.98
CA ASP A 73 4.09 11.81 4.41
C ASP A 73 3.90 10.45 5.09
N TYR A 74 3.16 9.57 4.44
CA TYR A 74 3.18 8.13 4.66
C TYR A 74 2.81 7.41 3.37
N HIS A 75 3.13 6.12 3.28
CA HIS A 75 2.65 5.23 2.23
C HIS A 75 2.17 3.92 2.82
N VAL A 76 1.23 3.24 2.15
CA VAL A 76 0.69 1.95 2.61
C VAL A 76 0.82 0.92 1.50
N ILE A 77 1.41 -0.22 1.86
CA ILE A 77 1.56 -1.38 0.98
C ILE A 77 0.97 -2.63 1.65
N LEU A 78 0.64 -3.64 0.85
CA LEU A 78 0.33 -4.97 1.36
C LEU A 78 1.52 -5.89 1.14
N ILE A 79 1.85 -6.71 2.14
CA ILE A 79 2.85 -7.77 2.01
C ILE A 79 2.14 -9.11 2.17
N ARG A 80 2.37 -10.03 1.24
CA ARG A 80 2.05 -11.45 1.43
C ARG A 80 3.32 -12.19 1.81
N LYS A 81 3.27 -13.02 2.85
CA LYS A 81 4.37 -13.89 3.28
C LYS A 81 3.88 -15.33 3.30
N THR A 82 4.42 -16.14 2.41
CA THR A 82 4.26 -17.60 2.44
C THR A 82 5.49 -18.22 3.13
N LYS A 83 5.56 -19.56 3.19
CA LYS A 83 6.71 -20.28 3.79
C LYS A 83 8.05 -19.92 3.12
N ASP A 84 8.05 -19.83 1.79
CA ASP A 84 9.30 -19.73 1.01
C ASP A 84 9.47 -18.40 0.29
N LYS A 85 8.40 -17.59 0.19
CA LYS A 85 8.39 -16.37 -0.63
C LYS A 85 7.65 -15.24 0.07
N SER A 86 8.02 -14.02 -0.29
CA SER A 86 7.24 -12.85 0.08
C SER A 86 7.09 -11.88 -1.08
N PHE A 87 5.94 -11.22 -1.11
CA PHE A 87 5.51 -10.37 -2.19
C PHE A 87 4.96 -9.05 -1.66
N VAL A 88 5.22 -7.97 -2.37
CA VAL A 88 4.70 -6.62 -2.08
C VAL A 88 3.68 -6.25 -3.14
N TYR A 89 2.51 -5.79 -2.70
CA TYR A 89 1.49 -5.19 -3.52
C TYR A 89 1.49 -3.69 -3.22
N ASP A 90 2.03 -2.92 -4.17
CA ASP A 90 2.06 -1.47 -4.13
C ASP A 90 1.43 -0.95 -5.42
N LEU A 91 0.21 -0.41 -5.31
CA LEU A 91 -0.55 0.12 -6.44
C LEU A 91 0.04 1.43 -6.98
N ASP A 92 0.94 2.08 -6.25
CA ASP A 92 1.64 3.29 -6.68
C ASP A 92 3.05 2.99 -7.23
N SER A 93 3.49 1.73 -7.22
CA SER A 93 4.78 1.32 -7.79
C SER A 93 4.73 1.12 -9.31
N ILE A 94 5.88 1.31 -9.97
CA ILE A 94 6.12 0.88 -11.37
C ILE A 94 6.80 -0.49 -11.47
N LEU A 95 7.16 -1.10 -10.33
CA LEU A 95 7.67 -2.47 -10.27
C LEU A 95 6.56 -3.48 -10.62
N PRO A 96 6.90 -4.77 -10.87
CA PRO A 96 5.90 -5.81 -11.08
C PRO A 96 4.88 -5.85 -9.95
N PHE A 97 3.66 -6.29 -10.26
CA PHE A 97 2.58 -6.39 -9.30
C PHE A 97 1.95 -7.80 -9.36
N PRO A 98 2.00 -8.60 -8.29
CA PRO A 98 2.81 -8.36 -7.08
C PRO A 98 4.32 -8.37 -7.36
N CYS A 99 5.08 -7.61 -6.57
CA CYS A 99 6.53 -7.52 -6.66
C CYS A 99 7.18 -8.54 -5.71
N PRO A 100 8.20 -9.33 -6.12
CA PRO A 100 9.04 -10.04 -5.16
C PRO A 100 9.62 -9.07 -4.12
N SER A 101 9.54 -9.41 -2.84
CA SER A 101 9.91 -8.49 -1.76
C SER A 101 11.38 -8.05 -1.80
N GLU A 102 12.28 -8.95 -2.19
CA GLU A 102 13.72 -8.67 -2.37
C GLU A 102 13.93 -7.56 -3.41
N LEU A 103 13.23 -7.66 -4.54
CA LEU A 103 13.26 -6.66 -5.61
C LEU A 103 12.71 -5.31 -5.14
N TYR A 104 11.60 -5.32 -4.41
CA TYR A 104 10.99 -4.10 -3.86
C TYR A 104 11.90 -3.43 -2.83
N LEU A 105 12.52 -4.22 -1.94
CA LEU A 105 13.48 -3.73 -0.96
C LEU A 105 14.71 -3.11 -1.61
N GLU A 106 15.25 -3.76 -2.64
CA GLU A 106 16.42 -3.29 -3.36
C GLU A 106 16.15 -2.01 -4.16
N GLN A 107 15.04 -1.94 -4.89
CA GLN A 107 14.80 -0.86 -5.85
C GLN A 107 13.94 0.28 -5.31
N ALA A 108 12.86 -0.02 -4.59
CA ALA A 108 11.89 0.98 -4.12
C ALA A 108 12.22 1.52 -2.72
N ILE A 109 12.64 0.66 -1.80
CA ILE A 109 12.96 1.04 -0.41
C ILE A 109 14.42 1.50 -0.29
N GLN A 110 15.36 0.74 -0.85
CA GLN A 110 16.81 0.98 -0.77
C GLN A 110 17.34 1.06 0.68
N SER A 111 18.64 1.34 0.84
CA SER A 111 19.26 1.45 2.18
C SER A 111 19.13 2.85 2.78
N ASP A 112 18.69 2.93 4.04
CA ASP A 112 18.69 4.18 4.82
C ASP A 112 20.09 4.74 5.11
N ARG A 113 21.17 3.95 4.91
CA ARG A 113 22.56 4.35 5.21
C ARG A 113 23.00 5.60 4.46
N LYS A 114 22.50 5.81 3.24
CA LYS A 114 22.83 6.96 2.40
C LYS A 114 21.86 8.14 2.60
N LEU A 115 20.78 7.94 3.37
CA LEU A 115 19.78 8.95 3.63
C LEU A 115 20.12 9.77 4.88
N LYS A 116 19.76 11.05 4.85
CA LYS A 116 19.75 11.88 6.06
C LYS A 116 18.78 11.27 7.08
N LYS A 117 19.12 11.29 8.37
CA LYS A 117 18.32 10.68 9.44
C LYS A 117 16.84 11.08 9.45
N GLN A 118 16.54 12.32 9.06
CA GLN A 118 15.15 12.82 8.96
C GLN A 118 14.29 12.06 7.94
N PHE A 119 14.91 11.34 7.00
CA PHE A 119 14.25 10.56 5.96
C PHE A 119 14.21 9.06 6.26
N HIS A 120 14.79 8.62 7.37
CA HIS A 120 14.81 7.19 7.73
C HIS A 120 13.39 6.68 7.89
N ARG A 121 13.08 5.57 7.23
CA ARG A 121 11.72 5.04 7.20
C ARG A 121 11.48 4.14 8.40
N LYS A 122 10.26 4.18 8.93
CA LYS A 122 9.75 3.26 9.94
C LYS A 122 8.54 2.52 9.37
N PHE A 123 8.37 1.29 9.82
CA PHE A 123 7.36 0.37 9.31
C PHE A 123 6.46 -0.07 10.45
N ARG A 124 5.14 0.16 10.31
CA ARG A 124 4.13 -0.42 11.19
C ARG A 124 3.42 -1.53 10.43
N ILE A 125 3.58 -2.76 10.91
CA ILE A 125 3.05 -3.97 10.29
C ILE A 125 1.79 -4.40 11.06
N ILE A 126 0.70 -4.64 10.33
CA ILE A 126 -0.61 -5.00 10.88
C ILE A 126 -1.11 -6.23 10.11
N PRO A 127 -1.52 -7.34 10.76
CA PRO A 127 -2.16 -8.44 10.05
C PRO A 127 -3.39 -7.97 9.27
N ALA A 128 -3.54 -8.41 8.02
CA ALA A 128 -4.65 -7.98 7.17
C ALA A 128 -6.05 -8.26 7.75
N PRO A 129 -6.31 -9.41 8.43
CA PRO A 129 -7.58 -9.64 9.11
C PRO A 129 -7.88 -8.58 10.19
N VAL A 130 -6.86 -8.21 10.97
CA VAL A 130 -6.98 -7.17 12.01
C VAL A 130 -7.21 -5.80 11.38
N PHE A 131 -6.51 -5.49 10.29
CA PHE A 131 -6.70 -4.22 9.58
C PHE A 131 -8.13 -4.08 9.05
N LEU A 132 -8.69 -5.13 8.44
CA LEU A 132 -10.09 -5.14 7.97
C LEU A 132 -11.11 -4.95 9.10
N GLN A 133 -10.80 -5.37 10.32
CA GLN A 133 -11.70 -5.24 11.48
C GLN A 133 -11.56 -3.90 12.20
N THR A 134 -10.40 -3.25 12.14
CA THR A 134 -10.08 -2.11 13.02
C THR A 134 -9.83 -0.78 12.29
N PHE A 135 -9.60 -0.81 10.98
CA PHE A 135 -9.33 0.41 10.23
C PHE A 135 -10.61 1.21 9.95
N ALA A 136 -10.59 2.48 10.31
CA ALA A 136 -11.60 3.45 9.93
C ALA A 136 -10.95 4.76 9.48
N SER A 137 -11.53 5.41 8.47
CA SER A 137 -11.08 6.71 7.97
C SER A 137 -12.31 7.51 7.53
N ASP A 138 -12.52 8.66 8.15
CA ASP A 138 -13.45 9.70 7.71
C ASP A 138 -12.80 10.69 6.72
N ARG A 139 -11.56 10.40 6.29
CA ARG A 139 -10.72 11.18 5.34
C ARG A 139 -10.40 12.63 5.76
N PRO A 140 -10.32 13.01 7.05
CA PRO A 140 -10.17 14.41 7.46
C PRO A 140 -8.80 14.96 7.09
N HIS A 141 -7.76 14.10 7.09
CA HIS A 141 -6.40 14.47 6.70
C HIS A 141 -6.30 14.88 5.22
N MET A 142 -7.26 14.46 4.38
CA MET A 142 -7.36 14.84 2.98
C MET A 142 -8.20 16.09 2.75
N ARG A 143 -8.75 16.70 3.80
CA ARG A 143 -9.43 18.00 3.71
C ARG A 143 -8.45 19.15 3.96
N LYS A 144 -8.63 20.23 3.21
CA LYS A 144 -8.02 21.54 3.46
C LYS A 144 -8.84 22.30 4.51
N GLN A 145 -8.28 23.38 5.05
CA GLN A 145 -8.98 24.22 6.04
C GLN A 145 -10.26 24.87 5.49
N ASN A 146 -10.30 25.15 4.18
CA ASN A 146 -11.49 25.68 3.50
C ASN A 146 -12.56 24.61 3.19
N GLY A 147 -12.36 23.36 3.62
CA GLY A 147 -13.29 22.25 3.38
C GLY A 147 -13.12 21.53 2.04
N GLU A 148 -12.27 22.03 1.14
CA GLU A 148 -11.98 21.36 -0.13
C GLU A 148 -11.10 20.12 0.06
N TRP A 149 -11.17 19.19 -0.89
CA TRP A 149 -10.29 18.03 -0.93
C TRP A 149 -8.89 18.41 -1.45
N ARG A 150 -7.85 17.86 -0.82
CA ARG A 150 -6.47 17.92 -1.33
C ARG A 150 -6.33 17.12 -2.61
N GLN A 151 -7.04 15.99 -2.69
CA GLN A 151 -7.13 15.10 -3.85
C GLN A 151 -8.54 14.49 -3.90
N PRO A 152 -9.11 14.23 -5.10
CA PRO A 152 -10.44 13.66 -5.24
C PRO A 152 -10.60 12.39 -4.39
N PRO A 153 -11.62 12.30 -3.51
CA PRO A 153 -11.81 11.14 -2.65
C PRO A 153 -12.33 9.93 -3.45
N PRO A 154 -12.19 8.71 -2.91
CA PRO A 154 -12.84 7.54 -3.47
C PRO A 154 -14.36 7.72 -3.53
N ALA A 155 -14.98 7.20 -4.59
CA ALA A 155 -16.42 7.34 -4.84
C ALA A 155 -17.30 6.56 -3.85
N TYR A 156 -16.75 5.56 -3.17
CA TYR A 156 -17.45 4.81 -2.13
C TYR A 156 -17.43 5.57 -0.78
N PRO A 157 -18.42 5.29 0.10
CA PRO A 157 -18.47 5.89 1.43
C PRO A 157 -17.19 5.66 2.25
N PRO A 158 -16.85 6.54 3.21
CA PRO A 158 -15.68 6.35 4.05
C PRO A 158 -15.71 5.00 4.78
N ILE A 159 -14.55 4.35 4.89
CA ILE A 159 -14.43 3.05 5.54
C ILE A 159 -14.68 3.22 7.04
N ARG A 160 -15.63 2.45 7.55
CA ARG A 160 -15.98 2.36 8.97
C ARG A 160 -16.02 0.90 9.34
N THR A 161 -15.25 0.50 10.34
CA THR A 161 -15.40 -0.81 10.96
C THR A 161 -16.14 -0.66 12.28
N GLY A 162 -17.03 -1.61 12.59
CA GLY A 162 -17.72 -1.63 13.87
C GLY A 162 -16.70 -1.84 14.98
N GLY A 163 -16.60 -0.87 15.89
CA GLY A 163 -15.85 -1.02 17.14
C GLY A 163 -16.52 -2.00 18.09
#